data_AF-A0A2E2YCI5-F1
#
_entry.id   AF-A0A2E2YCI5-F1
#
_cell.length_a   1.000
_cell.length_b   1.000
_cell.length_c   1.000
_cell.angle_alpha   90.00
_cell.angle_beta   90.00
_cell.angle_gamma   90.00
#
_symmetry.space_group_name_H-M   'P 1'
#
loop_
_entity.id
_entity.type
_entity.pdbx_description
1 polymer ?
#
loop_
_entity_poly.entity_id
_entity_poly.type
_entity_poly.pdbx_seq_one_letter_code
_entity_poly.pdbx_strand_id
1 'polypeptide(L)'
;MNKTIYIMVALLLLFSTASHGQNKTNGPSEQNKTEQNTETEKCNKIAEGGPTIERLSRLEGSMSVRNLKFKYFDKFLFNLTDQDFNELKILKPTCEGSSKEIAIIIFDKLKEKISEAKETRDNTMKWMDMTKEKLKSLSISPKAVKEIHNTWREMESRSQEMLDDDLKYFANFLNQIRQKVYTESAKKASDFIQPFYPAKNLND
;
A
#
# COMPACT_ATOMS: atom_id res chain seq x y z
N MET A 1 5.61 80.69 -8.07
CA MET A 1 7.01 80.21 -7.89
C MET A 1 7.13 78.93 -8.72
N ASN A 2 7.43 79.01 -10.03
CA ASN A 2 8.77 78.98 -10.65
C ASN A 2 9.69 77.95 -9.97
N LYS A 3 10.19 76.89 -10.62
CA LYS A 3 10.83 76.86 -11.95
C LYS A 3 10.77 75.49 -12.64
N THR A 4 10.49 75.55 -13.93
CA THR A 4 10.91 74.69 -15.05
C THR A 4 12.45 74.66 -15.17
N ILE A 5 13.10 73.52 -15.47
CA ILE A 5 14.38 73.46 -16.21
C ILE A 5 14.41 72.22 -17.14
N TYR A 6 14.87 72.47 -18.36
CA TYR A 6 14.93 71.66 -19.57
C TYR A 6 16.22 70.81 -19.72
N ILE A 7 16.07 69.68 -20.43
CA ILE A 7 16.91 69.11 -21.52
C ILE A 7 18.45 69.27 -21.47
N MET A 8 19.17 68.15 -21.58
CA MET A 8 20.33 68.05 -22.48
C MET A 8 20.49 66.64 -23.07
N VAL A 9 20.41 66.59 -24.40
CA VAL A 9 20.76 65.50 -25.29
C VAL A 9 22.29 65.41 -25.37
N ALA A 10 22.86 64.21 -25.25
CA ALA A 10 24.23 63.94 -25.67
C ALA A 10 24.23 62.72 -26.60
N LEU A 11 24.20 63.05 -27.89
CA LEU A 11 24.49 62.18 -29.01
C LEU A 11 26.01 61.94 -29.04
N LEU A 12 26.46 60.69 -28.98
CA LEU A 12 27.84 60.33 -29.33
C LEU A 12 27.83 59.17 -30.31
N LEU A 13 28.25 59.53 -31.52
CA LEU A 13 28.35 58.70 -32.69
C LEU A 13 29.77 58.10 -32.78
N LEU A 14 29.79 56.82 -33.14
CA LEU A 14 30.66 56.16 -34.13
C LEU A 14 31.98 55.44 -33.75
N PHE A 15 32.11 54.30 -34.45
CA PHE A 15 33.26 53.43 -34.80
C PHE A 15 33.73 52.43 -33.72
N SER A 16 33.92 51.11 -33.97
CA SER A 16 34.45 50.44 -35.17
C SER A 16 34.12 48.94 -35.27
N THR A 17 34.00 48.47 -36.52
CA THR A 17 34.50 47.21 -37.13
C THR A 17 33.91 45.83 -36.81
N ALA A 18 33.67 45.14 -37.93
CA ALA A 18 33.17 43.79 -38.12
C ALA A 18 33.95 42.68 -37.41
N SER A 19 33.21 41.65 -36.99
CA SER A 19 33.66 40.26 -37.12
C SER A 19 32.51 39.42 -37.67
N HIS A 20 32.77 38.80 -38.82
CA HIS A 20 31.94 37.79 -39.46
C HIS A 20 32.04 36.51 -38.62
N GLY A 21 30.91 35.99 -38.14
CA GLY A 21 30.87 34.74 -37.39
C GLY A 21 29.49 34.11 -37.49
N GLN A 22 29.38 33.09 -38.33
CA GLN A 22 28.17 32.33 -38.64
C GLN A 22 27.42 31.89 -37.37
N ASN A 23 26.17 32.32 -37.22
CA ASN A 23 25.22 31.66 -36.32
C ASN A 23 24.86 30.29 -36.93
N LYS A 24 25.65 29.27 -36.60
CA LYS A 24 25.15 27.89 -36.61
C LYS A 24 24.10 27.79 -35.51
N THR A 25 22.85 27.61 -35.93
CA THR A 25 21.79 27.04 -35.11
C THR A 25 22.25 25.68 -34.60
N ASN A 26 22.77 25.66 -33.37
CA ASN A 26 22.84 24.43 -32.60
C ASN A 26 21.40 24.07 -32.23
N GLY A 27 20.80 23.16 -33.01
CA GLY A 27 19.65 22.41 -32.53
C GLY A 27 20.01 21.71 -31.21
N PRO A 28 19.03 21.40 -30.33
CA PRO A 28 19.33 20.76 -29.06
C PRO A 28 20.09 19.46 -29.32
N SER A 29 21.30 19.36 -28.76
CA SER A 29 22.12 18.14 -28.78
C SER A 29 21.26 16.93 -28.39
N GLU A 30 21.39 15.82 -29.13
CA GLU A 30 20.66 14.56 -28.86
C GLU A 30 20.86 14.05 -27.42
N GLN A 31 21.96 14.42 -26.75
CA GLN A 31 22.18 14.12 -25.34
C GLN A 31 21.17 14.82 -24.42
N ASN A 32 20.85 16.09 -24.68
CA ASN A 32 19.86 16.85 -23.89
C ASN A 32 18.45 16.30 -24.04
N LYS A 33 18.08 15.82 -25.24
CA LYS A 33 16.78 15.16 -25.46
C LYS A 33 16.68 13.83 -24.71
N THR A 34 17.76 13.06 -24.67
CA THR A 34 17.76 11.73 -24.04
C THR A 34 17.70 11.84 -22.52
N GLU A 35 18.50 12.72 -21.91
CA GLU A 35 18.48 12.97 -20.46
C GLU A 35 17.13 13.55 -20.01
N GLN A 36 16.60 14.56 -20.73
CA GLN A 36 15.30 15.16 -20.42
C GLN A 36 14.14 14.17 -20.56
N ASN A 37 14.19 13.25 -21.53
CA ASN A 37 13.21 12.18 -21.66
C ASN A 37 13.27 11.21 -20.48
N THR A 38 14.47 10.84 -20.00
CA THR A 38 14.63 9.93 -18.85
C THR A 38 14.19 10.56 -17.52
N GLU A 39 14.41 11.86 -17.31
CA GLU A 39 13.91 12.56 -16.12
C GLU A 39 12.39 12.71 -16.13
N THR A 40 11.81 13.07 -17.28
CA THR A 40 10.36 13.17 -17.43
C THR A 40 9.69 11.82 -17.18
N GLU A 41 10.27 10.74 -17.70
CA GLU A 41 9.77 9.38 -17.47
C GLU A 41 9.81 9.00 -15.98
N LYS A 42 10.88 9.35 -15.25
CA LYS A 42 10.99 9.08 -13.81
C LYS A 42 10.00 9.92 -12.98
N CYS A 43 9.77 11.17 -13.37
CA CYS A 43 8.79 12.02 -12.68
C CYS A 43 7.35 11.52 -12.86
N ASN A 44 7.02 10.95 -14.02
CA ASN A 44 5.71 10.34 -14.25
C ASN A 44 5.41 9.19 -13.27
N LYS A 45 6.44 8.45 -12.82
CA LYS A 45 6.28 7.32 -11.87
C LYS A 45 5.79 7.74 -10.49
N ILE A 46 5.97 9.01 -10.11
CA ILE A 46 5.56 9.54 -8.81
C ILE A 46 4.41 10.53 -8.89
N ALA A 47 3.96 10.87 -10.11
CA ALA A 47 2.82 11.77 -10.32
C ALA A 47 1.51 11.24 -9.72
N GLU A 48 1.33 9.91 -9.76
CA GLU A 48 0.16 9.26 -9.16
C GLU A 48 0.43 8.86 -7.71
N GLY A 49 -0.49 9.20 -6.82
CA GLY A 49 -0.48 8.74 -5.43
C GLY A 49 0.28 9.64 -4.44
N GLY A 50 0.95 10.71 -4.89
CA GLY A 50 1.68 11.67 -4.03
C GLY A 50 0.89 12.14 -2.80
N PRO A 51 -0.35 12.68 -2.93
CA PRO A 51 -1.15 13.09 -1.78
C PRO A 51 -1.48 11.95 -0.80
N THR A 52 -1.69 10.73 -1.31
CA THR A 52 -1.91 9.54 -0.48
C THR A 52 -0.65 9.22 0.33
N ILE A 53 0.52 9.26 -0.29
CA ILE A 53 1.80 9.00 0.38
C ILE A 53 2.06 10.01 1.49
N GLU A 54 1.85 11.29 1.22
CA GLU A 54 2.00 12.32 2.24
C GLU A 54 1.04 12.09 3.41
N ARG A 55 -0.22 11.75 3.11
CA ARG A 55 -1.19 11.43 4.16
C ARG A 55 -0.75 10.23 5.00
N LEU A 56 -0.30 9.16 4.36
CA LEU A 56 0.17 7.95 5.07
C LEU A 56 1.39 8.25 5.95
N SER A 57 2.34 9.06 5.47
CA SER A 57 3.53 9.47 6.23
C SER A 57 3.21 10.33 7.47
N ARG A 58 2.03 10.94 7.52
CA ARG A 58 1.58 11.83 8.61
C ARG A 58 0.60 11.16 9.57
N LEU A 59 0.28 9.88 9.37
CA LEU A 59 -0.63 9.17 10.26
C LEU A 59 -0.07 9.12 11.69
N GLU A 60 -0.91 9.54 12.64
CA GLU A 60 -0.67 9.30 14.06
C GLU A 60 -1.05 7.85 14.36
N GLY A 61 -0.08 7.05 14.83
CA GLY A 61 -0.24 5.62 15.05
C GLY A 61 0.11 4.74 13.84
N SER A 62 -0.30 3.48 13.87
CA SER A 62 0.02 2.50 12.83
C SER A 62 -0.92 2.59 11.63
N MET A 63 -0.38 2.25 10.46
CA MET A 63 -1.14 2.21 9.22
C MET A 63 -1.92 0.89 9.08
N SER A 64 -3.15 0.94 8.56
CA SER A 64 -3.89 -0.28 8.17
C SER A 64 -3.09 -1.10 7.15
N VAL A 65 -3.03 -2.42 7.33
CA VAL A 65 -2.36 -3.37 6.42
C VAL A 65 -2.94 -3.28 5.01
N ARG A 66 -4.22 -2.92 4.87
CA ARG A 66 -4.88 -2.73 3.58
C ARG A 66 -4.23 -1.67 2.71
N ASN A 67 -3.54 -0.69 3.31
CA ASN A 67 -2.87 0.38 2.58
C ASN A 67 -1.61 -0.11 1.86
N LEU A 68 -1.07 -1.28 2.21
CA LEU A 68 0.08 -1.88 1.54
C LEU A 68 -0.18 -2.19 0.04
N LYS A 69 -1.45 -2.26 -0.36
CA LYS A 69 -1.88 -2.47 -1.76
C LYS A 69 -1.92 -1.20 -2.60
N PHE A 70 -1.68 -0.03 -2.01
CA PHE A 70 -1.57 1.19 -2.80
C PHE A 70 -0.33 1.12 -3.68
N LYS A 71 -0.45 1.65 -4.90
CA LYS A 71 0.67 1.79 -5.82
C LYS A 71 1.27 3.18 -5.70
N TYR A 72 2.58 3.22 -5.72
CA TYR A 72 3.38 4.43 -5.83
C TYR A 72 4.73 4.03 -6.41
N PHE A 73 5.30 4.85 -7.29
CA PHE A 73 6.56 4.52 -7.94
C PHE A 73 6.51 3.18 -8.71
N ASP A 74 5.41 2.99 -9.46
CA ASP A 74 5.07 1.76 -10.20
C ASP A 74 5.05 0.45 -9.38
N LYS A 75 5.12 0.56 -8.06
CA LYS A 75 5.20 -0.58 -7.14
C LYS A 75 4.10 -0.49 -6.11
N PHE A 76 3.63 -1.65 -5.65
CA PHE A 76 2.84 -1.70 -4.43
C PHE A 76 3.72 -1.26 -3.26
N LEU A 77 3.15 -0.57 -2.26
CA LEU A 77 3.90 -0.16 -1.06
C LEU A 77 4.57 -1.33 -0.36
N PHE A 78 3.92 -2.51 -0.38
CA PHE A 78 4.52 -3.75 0.11
C PHE A 78 5.85 -4.11 -0.58
N ASN A 79 6.02 -3.76 -1.85
CA ASN A 79 7.17 -4.12 -2.66
C ASN A 79 8.25 -3.04 -2.72
N LEU A 80 8.06 -1.91 -2.03
CA LEU A 80 9.10 -0.88 -1.95
C LEU A 80 10.29 -1.38 -1.12
N THR A 81 11.48 -1.11 -1.66
CA THR A 81 12.78 -1.45 -1.09
C THR A 81 13.49 -0.21 -0.58
N ASP A 82 14.56 -0.39 0.20
CA ASP A 82 15.40 0.70 0.69
C ASP A 82 15.99 1.55 -0.45
N GLN A 83 16.34 0.91 -1.56
CA GLN A 83 16.80 1.60 -2.76
C GLN A 83 15.70 2.49 -3.35
N ASP A 84 14.45 2.01 -3.38
CA ASP A 84 13.31 2.80 -3.88
C ASP A 84 13.11 4.05 -3.02
N PHE A 85 13.19 3.94 -1.69
CA PHE A 85 13.08 5.11 -0.80
C PHE A 85 14.21 6.12 -1.02
N ASN A 86 15.44 5.65 -1.26
CA ASN A 86 16.55 6.54 -1.55
C ASN A 86 16.36 7.29 -2.88
N GLU A 87 15.83 6.61 -3.90
CA GLU A 87 15.50 7.23 -5.18
C GLU A 87 14.35 8.24 -5.05
N LEU A 88 13.30 7.89 -4.31
CA LEU A 88 12.15 8.76 -4.06
C LEU A 88 12.52 10.08 -3.36
N LYS A 89 13.47 10.05 -2.42
CA LYS A 89 14.00 11.24 -1.73
C LYS A 89 14.70 12.21 -2.68
N ILE A 90 15.20 11.72 -3.81
CA ILE A 90 15.85 12.53 -4.86
C ILE A 90 14.79 12.98 -5.86
N LEU A 91 13.90 12.09 -6.29
CA LEU A 91 12.90 12.37 -7.32
C LEU A 91 11.87 13.40 -6.88
N LYS A 92 11.36 13.34 -5.65
CA LYS A 92 10.28 14.25 -5.22
C LYS A 92 10.70 15.74 -5.29
N PRO A 93 11.87 16.16 -4.78
CA PRO A 93 12.37 17.52 -4.99
C PRO A 93 12.53 17.91 -6.46
N THR A 94 13.09 17.01 -7.28
CA THR A 94 13.34 17.27 -8.71
C THR A 94 12.05 17.42 -9.52
N CYS A 95 11.05 16.59 -9.23
CA CYS A 95 9.82 16.51 -10.03
C CYS A 95 8.70 17.42 -9.53
N GLU A 96 8.60 17.67 -8.23
CA GLU A 96 7.50 18.43 -7.62
C GLU A 96 7.95 19.75 -6.99
N GLY A 97 9.24 20.06 -7.02
CA GLY A 97 9.79 21.29 -6.42
C GLY A 97 9.74 21.31 -4.89
N SER A 98 9.58 20.15 -4.24
CA SER A 98 9.56 20.06 -2.77
C SER A 98 10.95 20.27 -2.16
N SER A 99 11.04 20.78 -0.92
CA SER A 99 12.31 20.79 -0.19
C SER A 99 12.85 19.36 0.01
N LYS A 100 14.17 19.23 -0.11
CA LYS A 100 14.88 17.96 0.09
C LYS A 100 14.67 17.41 1.51
N GLU A 101 14.69 18.28 2.51
CA GLU A 101 14.47 17.94 3.91
C GLU A 101 13.05 17.40 4.12
N ILE A 102 12.05 18.03 3.50
CA ILE A 102 10.65 17.57 3.57
C ILE A 102 10.50 16.20 2.90
N ALA A 103 11.13 15.98 1.74
CA ALA A 103 11.10 14.69 1.06
C ALA A 103 11.73 13.58 1.90
N ILE A 104 12.87 13.84 2.55
CA ILE A 104 13.53 12.90 3.46
C ILE A 104 12.57 12.50 4.59
N ILE A 105 11.98 13.47 5.27
CA ILE A 105 11.06 13.22 6.40
C ILE A 105 9.84 12.38 5.95
N ILE A 106 9.23 12.72 4.81
CA ILE A 106 8.06 11.99 4.29
C ILE A 106 8.41 10.53 4.03
N PHE A 107 9.51 10.27 3.31
CA PHE A 107 9.85 8.91 2.90
C PHE A 107 10.43 8.06 4.04
N ASP A 108 11.10 8.66 5.02
CA ASP A 108 11.53 7.93 6.23
C ASP A 108 10.31 7.49 7.06
N LYS A 109 9.36 8.40 7.30
CA LYS A 109 8.11 8.04 8.00
C LYS A 109 7.28 7.04 7.22
N LEU A 110 7.19 7.18 5.90
CA LEU A 110 6.48 6.22 5.06
C LEU A 110 7.11 4.82 5.16
N LYS A 111 8.44 4.73 5.11
CA LYS A 111 9.18 3.48 5.26
C LYS A 111 8.88 2.81 6.60
N GLU A 112 8.91 3.58 7.68
CA GLU A 112 8.54 3.11 9.03
C GLU A 112 7.12 2.53 9.04
N LYS A 113 6.13 3.27 8.54
CA LYS A 113 4.72 2.83 8.49
C LYS A 113 4.51 1.57 7.64
N ILE A 114 5.22 1.45 6.53
CA ILE A 114 5.18 0.25 5.69
C ILE A 114 5.80 -0.94 6.44
N SER A 115 6.92 -0.73 7.15
CA SER A 115 7.56 -1.77 7.95
C SER A 115 6.65 -2.28 9.07
N GLU A 116 6.06 -1.37 9.86
CA GLU A 116 5.10 -1.71 10.92
C GLU A 116 3.91 -2.51 10.37
N ALA A 117 3.35 -2.09 9.23
CA ALA A 117 2.21 -2.77 8.61
C ALA A 117 2.59 -4.17 8.08
N LYS A 118 3.80 -4.33 7.51
CA LYS A 118 4.32 -5.64 7.10
C LYS A 118 4.44 -6.59 8.29
N GLU A 119 5.05 -6.13 9.37
CA GLU A 119 5.19 -6.93 10.60
C GLU A 119 3.83 -7.30 11.20
N THR A 120 2.89 -6.35 11.22
CA THR A 120 1.51 -6.58 11.69
C THR A 120 0.81 -7.67 10.88
N ARG A 121 0.96 -7.65 9.55
CA ARG A 121 0.43 -8.70 8.67
C ARG A 121 1.08 -10.04 8.97
N ASP A 122 2.41 -10.10 9.08
CA ASP A 122 3.14 -11.35 9.35
C ASP A 122 2.72 -11.98 10.68
N ASN A 123 2.54 -11.16 11.72
CA ASN A 123 2.04 -11.61 13.01
C ASN A 123 0.61 -12.14 12.92
N THR A 124 -0.24 -11.49 12.11
CA THR A 124 -1.61 -11.95 11.86
C THR A 124 -1.65 -13.26 11.07
N MET A 125 -0.78 -13.44 10.09
CA MET A 125 -0.66 -14.69 9.35
C MET A 125 -0.24 -15.85 10.27
N LYS A 126 0.76 -15.62 11.16
CA LYS A 126 1.16 -16.62 12.17
C LYS A 126 -0.01 -16.98 13.09
N TRP A 127 -0.76 -16.00 13.57
CA TRP A 127 -1.95 -16.23 14.38
C TRP A 127 -3.01 -17.06 13.62
N MET A 128 -3.27 -16.74 12.35
CA MET A 128 -4.21 -17.50 11.51
C MET A 128 -3.79 -18.96 11.37
N ASP A 129 -2.50 -19.24 11.14
CA ASP A 129 -2.01 -20.60 10.98
C ASP A 129 -2.06 -21.39 12.30
N MET A 130 -1.63 -20.80 13.41
CA MET A 130 -1.77 -21.43 14.73
C MET A 130 -3.24 -21.74 15.06
N THR A 131 -4.12 -20.80 14.74
CA THR A 131 -5.56 -20.94 14.99
C THR A 131 -6.19 -22.00 14.09
N LYS A 132 -5.77 -22.11 12.82
CA LYS A 132 -6.20 -23.19 11.91
C LYS A 132 -5.89 -24.56 12.49
N GLU A 133 -4.67 -24.78 12.96
CA GLU A 133 -4.26 -26.06 13.53
C GLU A 133 -5.01 -26.37 14.83
N LYS A 134 -5.19 -25.37 15.71
CA LYS A 134 -6.03 -25.50 16.90
C LYS A 134 -7.47 -25.90 16.53
N LEU A 135 -8.10 -25.23 15.56
CA LEU A 135 -9.50 -25.48 15.22
C LEU A 135 -9.71 -26.83 14.51
N LYS A 136 -8.76 -27.29 13.70
CA LYS A 136 -8.81 -28.60 13.05
C LYS A 136 -8.76 -29.77 14.04
N SER A 137 -8.06 -29.59 15.16
CA SER A 137 -7.91 -30.62 16.20
C SER A 137 -9.08 -30.68 17.19
N LEU A 138 -10.06 -29.77 17.09
CA LEU A 138 -11.20 -29.77 17.99
C LEU A 138 -12.13 -30.96 17.74
N SER A 139 -12.54 -31.61 18.83
CA SER A 139 -13.60 -32.62 18.79
C SER A 139 -14.98 -31.96 18.66
N ILE A 140 -15.88 -32.64 17.95
CA ILE A 140 -17.26 -32.20 17.74
C ILE A 140 -17.96 -32.06 19.09
N SER A 141 -18.21 -30.82 19.51
CA SER A 141 -18.81 -30.49 20.81
C SER A 141 -19.38 -29.06 20.83
N PRO A 142 -20.27 -28.72 21.77
CA PRO A 142 -20.71 -27.33 21.98
C PRO A 142 -19.54 -26.38 22.26
N LYS A 143 -18.47 -26.88 22.92
CA LYS A 143 -17.24 -26.12 23.14
C LYS A 143 -16.57 -25.74 21.82
N ALA A 144 -16.52 -26.66 20.85
CA ALA A 144 -15.96 -26.35 19.53
C ALA A 144 -16.74 -25.25 18.80
N VAL A 145 -18.08 -25.26 18.88
CA VAL A 145 -18.91 -24.19 18.31
C VAL A 145 -18.57 -22.83 18.92
N LYS A 146 -18.42 -22.77 20.26
CA LYS A 146 -18.05 -21.55 20.98
C LYS A 146 -16.65 -21.05 20.57
N GLU A 147 -15.66 -21.94 20.47
CA GLU A 147 -14.31 -21.58 20.03
C GLU A 147 -14.31 -21.00 18.61
N ILE A 148 -15.03 -21.62 17.66
CA ILE A 148 -15.15 -21.11 16.28
C ILE A 148 -15.78 -19.71 16.26
N HIS A 149 -16.83 -19.48 17.06
CA HIS A 149 -17.48 -18.17 17.15
C HIS A 149 -16.54 -17.10 17.74
N ASN A 150 -15.79 -17.44 18.79
CA ASN A 150 -14.80 -16.54 19.37
C ASN A 150 -13.71 -16.18 18.36
N THR A 151 -13.20 -17.17 17.62
CA THR A 151 -12.22 -16.93 16.56
C THR A 151 -12.78 -16.04 15.45
N TRP A 152 -14.06 -16.20 15.08
CA TRP A 152 -14.69 -15.33 14.11
C TRP A 152 -14.70 -13.86 14.58
N ARG A 153 -15.08 -13.63 15.83
CA ARG A 153 -15.07 -12.29 16.44
C ARG A 153 -13.66 -11.70 16.50
N GLU A 154 -12.68 -12.52 16.84
CA GLU A 154 -11.27 -12.11 16.88
C GLU A 154 -10.76 -11.75 15.47
N MET A 155 -11.10 -12.54 14.44
CA MET A 155 -10.82 -12.21 13.03
C MET A 155 -11.41 -10.85 12.63
N GLU A 156 -12.69 -10.61 12.96
CA GLU A 156 -13.35 -9.33 12.66
C GLU A 156 -12.65 -8.16 13.37
N SER A 157 -12.24 -8.34 14.63
CA SER A 157 -11.50 -7.32 15.39
C SER A 157 -10.13 -7.01 14.79
N ARG A 158 -9.49 -8.00 14.15
CA ARG A 158 -8.18 -7.90 13.49
C ARG A 158 -8.29 -7.55 12.01
N SER A 159 -9.46 -7.18 11.50
CA SER A 159 -9.70 -7.01 10.05
C SER A 159 -8.89 -5.89 9.37
N GLN A 160 -8.32 -4.97 10.15
CA GLN A 160 -7.39 -3.93 9.68
C GLN A 160 -5.93 -4.40 9.61
N GLU A 161 -5.62 -5.52 10.26
CA GLU A 161 -4.31 -6.19 10.26
C GLU A 161 -4.16 -7.18 9.08
N MET A 162 -5.19 -7.29 8.23
CA MET A 162 -5.27 -8.25 7.13
C MET A 162 -5.48 -7.56 5.79
N LEU A 163 -4.98 -8.16 4.71
CA LEU A 163 -5.47 -7.85 3.38
C LEU A 163 -6.89 -8.43 3.20
N ASP A 164 -7.62 -7.87 2.24
CA ASP A 164 -8.99 -8.33 1.96
C ASP A 164 -9.03 -9.83 1.61
N ASP A 165 -7.99 -10.35 0.94
CA ASP A 165 -7.91 -11.76 0.56
C ASP A 165 -7.48 -12.66 1.71
N ASP A 166 -6.62 -12.19 2.62
CA ASP A 166 -6.27 -12.91 3.86
C ASP A 166 -7.53 -13.11 4.72
N LEU A 167 -8.34 -12.05 4.86
CA LEU A 167 -9.61 -12.08 5.59
C LEU A 167 -10.61 -13.04 4.96
N LYS A 168 -10.81 -12.98 3.63
CA LYS A 168 -11.71 -13.90 2.92
C LYS A 168 -11.26 -15.34 3.06
N TYR A 169 -9.95 -15.60 2.92
CA TYR A 169 -9.38 -16.94 3.08
C TYR A 169 -9.69 -17.51 4.46
N PHE A 170 -9.46 -16.73 5.52
CA PHE A 170 -9.71 -17.20 6.88
C PHE A 170 -11.21 -17.38 7.17
N ALA A 171 -12.05 -16.44 6.73
CA ALA A 171 -13.50 -16.54 6.88
C ALA A 171 -14.06 -17.81 6.19
N ASN A 172 -13.56 -18.14 5.01
CA ASN A 172 -13.93 -19.36 4.29
C ASN A 172 -13.54 -20.62 5.09
N PHE A 173 -12.32 -20.65 5.63
CA PHE A 173 -11.87 -21.75 6.49
C PHE A 173 -12.77 -21.91 7.73
N LEU A 174 -13.07 -20.81 8.43
CA LEU A 174 -13.95 -20.84 9.61
C LEU A 174 -15.36 -21.35 9.25
N ASN A 175 -15.89 -20.94 8.10
CA ASN A 175 -17.19 -21.42 7.63
C ASN A 175 -17.18 -22.93 7.35
N GLN A 176 -16.12 -23.46 6.73
CA GLN A 176 -15.98 -24.90 6.47
C GLN A 176 -15.93 -25.71 7.77
N ILE A 177 -15.11 -25.29 8.73
CA ILE A 177 -15.02 -25.96 10.04
C ILE A 177 -16.36 -25.91 10.78
N ARG A 178 -17.03 -24.75 10.75
CA ARG A 178 -18.37 -24.56 11.32
C ARG A 178 -19.38 -25.55 10.72
N GLN A 179 -19.44 -25.65 9.40
CA GLN A 179 -20.34 -26.57 8.70
C GLN A 179 -20.07 -28.03 9.07
N LYS A 180 -18.80 -28.43 9.17
CA LYS A 180 -18.40 -29.77 9.63
C LYS A 180 -18.94 -30.06 11.03
N VAL A 181 -18.68 -29.18 11.99
CA VAL A 181 -19.12 -29.36 13.38
C VAL A 181 -20.64 -29.46 13.48
N TYR A 182 -21.40 -28.62 12.76
CA TYR A 182 -22.86 -28.68 12.79
C TYR A 182 -23.42 -29.95 12.15
N THR A 183 -22.91 -30.35 10.98
CA THR A 183 -23.37 -31.54 10.26
C THR A 183 -23.09 -32.81 11.06
N GLU A 184 -21.89 -32.94 11.63
CA GLU A 184 -21.51 -34.10 12.43
C GLU A 184 -22.25 -34.14 13.79
N SER A 185 -22.54 -32.98 14.38
CA SER A 185 -23.39 -32.90 15.58
C SER A 185 -24.82 -33.35 15.30
N ALA A 186 -25.40 -32.94 14.16
CA ALA A 186 -26.74 -33.35 13.75
C ALA A 186 -26.84 -34.85 13.49
N LYS A 187 -25.82 -35.45 12.87
CA LYS A 187 -25.74 -36.93 12.69
C LYS A 187 -25.74 -37.67 14.02
N LYS A 188 -24.86 -37.26 14.95
CA LYS A 188 -24.81 -37.85 16.30
C LYS A 188 -26.16 -37.78 17.00
N ALA A 189 -26.84 -36.63 16.94
CA ALA A 189 -28.17 -36.50 17.52
C ALA A 189 -29.19 -37.46 16.87
N SER A 190 -29.13 -37.66 15.54
CA SER A 190 -30.00 -38.61 14.85
C SER A 190 -29.72 -40.07 15.22
N ASP A 191 -28.44 -40.44 15.40
CA ASP A 191 -28.04 -41.81 15.78
C ASP A 191 -28.54 -42.16 17.19
N PHE A 192 -28.65 -41.18 18.09
CA PHE A 192 -29.24 -41.35 19.42
C PHE A 192 -30.79 -41.37 19.43
N ILE A 193 -31.45 -40.91 18.37
CA ILE A 193 -32.92 -40.96 18.21
C ILE A 193 -33.34 -42.25 17.48
N GLN A 194 -32.45 -42.87 16.72
CA GLN A 194 -32.68 -44.16 16.06
C GLN A 194 -32.70 -45.44 16.93
N PRO A 195 -32.30 -45.51 18.22
CA PRO A 195 -32.42 -46.75 18.98
C PRO A 195 -33.87 -47.09 19.36
N PHE A 196 -34.83 -46.20 19.07
CA PHE A 196 -36.26 -46.41 19.31
C PHE A 196 -37.07 -46.75 18.06
N TYR A 197 -36.43 -46.92 16.90
CA TYR A 197 -37.08 -47.55 15.75
C TYR A 197 -36.87 -49.06 15.84
N PRO A 198 -37.94 -49.88 15.95
CA PRO A 198 -37.78 -51.32 15.93
C PRO A 198 -37.12 -51.73 14.61
N ALA A 199 -36.12 -52.62 14.69
CA ALA A 199 -35.60 -53.29 13.52
C ALA A 199 -36.79 -53.84 12.73
N LYS A 200 -36.92 -53.47 11.45
CA LYS A 200 -37.90 -54.11 10.56
C LYS A 200 -37.68 -55.60 10.70
N ASN A 201 -38.70 -56.32 11.17
CA ASN A 201 -38.71 -57.76 11.25
C ASN A 201 -38.31 -58.30 9.87
N LEU A 202 -37.07 -58.78 9.77
CA LEU A 202 -36.64 -59.67 8.70
C LEU A 202 -37.22 -61.02 9.06
N ASN A 203 -38.46 -61.26 8.61
CA ASN A 203 -39.08 -62.56 8.31
C ASN A 203 -40.55 -62.30 7.97
N ASP A 204 -40.78 -61.96 6.70
CA ASP A 204 -41.98 -62.39 5.97
C ASP A 204 -41.55 -63.56 5.06
#